data_AF-A0AA88NQ93-F1
#
_entry.id   AF-A0AA88NQ93-F1
#
_cell.length_a   1.000
_cell.length_b   1.000
_cell.length_c   1.000
_cell.angle_alpha   90.00
_cell.angle_beta   90.00
_cell.angle_gamma   90.00
#
_symmetry.space_group_name_H-M   'P 1'
#
loop_
_entity.id
_entity.type
_entity.pdbx_description
1 polymer ?
#
loop_
_entity_poly.entity_id
_entity_poly.type
_entity_poly.pdbx_seq_one_letter_code
_entity_poly.pdbx_strand_id
1 'polypeptide(L)'
;MAAATAALSRNRGVTSVRATKGLFFVFTLLCLLCPASSRIERDKLKELREELQALKHAVHWKKAQNKLASDFATKVMDDAVLLFDPLTRLLRETVPEFTAMSELMENLKHFMVSTKAYVQKKMQTEAAETERFEEKLKILDTKLTHPEQYDEL
;
A
#
# COMPACT_ATOMS: atom_id res chain seq x y z
N MET A 1 -36.85 -58.10 67.40
CA MET A 1 -36.11 -56.84 67.18
C MET A 1 -36.85 -56.03 66.13
N ALA A 2 -37.23 -54.80 66.51
CA ALA A 2 -37.71 -53.61 65.76
C ALA A 2 -38.46 -53.81 64.41
N ALA A 3 -39.76 -53.49 64.25
CA ALA A 3 -40.44 -52.17 64.27
C ALA A 3 -39.89 -51.20 63.20
N ALA A 4 -40.63 -50.48 62.34
CA ALA A 4 -42.06 -50.21 62.17
C ALA A 4 -42.32 -49.65 60.75
N THR A 5 -43.53 -49.85 60.22
CA THR A 5 -44.10 -49.06 59.11
C THR A 5 -44.64 -47.74 59.65
N ALA A 6 -44.22 -46.59 59.10
CA ALA A 6 -45.09 -45.43 58.81
C ALA A 6 -44.32 -44.21 58.26
N ALA A 7 -44.81 -43.75 57.11
CA ALA A 7 -45.08 -42.35 56.75
C ALA A 7 -43.95 -41.28 56.71
N LEU A 8 -43.76 -40.80 55.48
CA LEU A 8 -43.68 -39.38 55.09
C LEU A 8 -42.71 -38.47 55.87
N SER A 9 -41.53 -38.25 55.29
CA SER A 9 -41.02 -36.87 55.24
C SER A 9 -40.63 -36.50 53.82
N ARG A 10 -41.48 -35.65 53.25
CA ARG A 10 -41.29 -34.93 52.00
C ARG A 10 -40.59 -33.63 52.38
N ASN A 11 -39.35 -33.43 51.98
CA ASN A 11 -38.74 -32.11 51.79
C ASN A 11 -37.58 -32.25 50.81
N ARG A 12 -37.84 -32.00 49.52
CA ARG A 12 -37.50 -30.74 48.84
C ARG A 12 -36.00 -30.45 48.85
N GLY A 13 -35.35 -30.90 47.79
CA GLY A 13 -34.03 -30.44 47.36
C GLY A 13 -33.88 -30.48 45.84
N VAL A 14 -34.96 -30.24 45.08
CA VAL A 14 -34.87 -30.06 43.62
C VAL A 14 -34.46 -28.61 43.35
N THR A 15 -33.20 -28.29 43.64
CA THR A 15 -32.61 -26.99 43.30
C THR A 15 -31.25 -27.20 42.63
N SER A 16 -31.22 -27.98 41.56
CA SER A 16 -30.03 -28.06 40.67
C SER A 16 -30.34 -27.95 39.18
N VAL A 17 -31.60 -27.68 38.80
CA VAL A 17 -32.02 -27.63 37.38
C VAL A 17 -32.21 -26.20 36.85
N ARG A 18 -32.11 -25.17 37.70
CA ARG A 18 -32.30 -23.76 37.30
C ARG A 18 -31.01 -23.02 36.94
N ALA A 19 -29.88 -23.40 37.53
CA ALA A 19 -28.57 -22.78 37.29
C ALA A 19 -27.92 -23.22 35.94
N THR A 20 -28.23 -24.42 35.47
CA THR A 20 -27.70 -24.98 34.22
C THR A 20 -28.29 -24.36 32.96
N LYS A 21 -29.54 -23.88 33.00
CA LYS A 21 -30.18 -23.20 31.84
C LYS A 21 -29.54 -21.85 31.52
N GLY A 22 -29.13 -21.10 32.53
CA GLY A 22 -28.40 -19.84 32.37
C GLY A 22 -26.98 -20.07 31.83
N LEU A 23 -26.28 -21.09 32.31
CA LEU A 23 -24.95 -21.46 31.84
C LEU A 23 -24.97 -21.96 30.38
N PHE A 24 -26.00 -22.73 30.00
CA PHE A 24 -26.19 -23.18 28.62
C PHE A 24 -26.46 -22.00 27.67
N PHE A 25 -27.21 -20.99 28.12
CA PHE A 25 -27.46 -19.78 27.34
C PHE A 25 -26.19 -18.94 27.14
N VAL A 26 -25.37 -18.77 28.20
CA VAL A 26 -24.06 -18.09 28.10
C VAL A 26 -23.11 -18.86 27.18
N PHE A 27 -23.09 -20.19 27.29
CA PHE A 27 -22.27 -21.04 26.42
C PHE A 27 -22.71 -20.97 24.95
N THR A 28 -24.03 -20.93 24.70
CA THR A 28 -24.58 -20.79 23.34
C THR A 28 -24.26 -19.40 22.76
N LEU A 29 -24.33 -18.34 23.57
CA LEU A 29 -23.91 -17.00 23.17
C LEU A 29 -22.41 -16.94 22.87
N LEU A 30 -21.54 -17.53 23.69
CA LEU A 30 -20.10 -17.64 23.42
C LEU A 30 -19.81 -18.46 22.15
N CYS A 31 -20.52 -19.57 21.94
CA CYS A 31 -20.42 -20.39 20.74
C CYS A 31 -20.98 -19.72 19.48
N LEU A 32 -21.83 -18.70 19.59
CA LEU A 32 -22.30 -17.87 18.47
C LEU A 32 -21.38 -16.67 18.26
N LEU A 33 -20.88 -16.08 19.34
CA LEU A 33 -19.97 -14.93 19.32
C LEU A 33 -18.62 -15.32 18.69
N CYS A 34 -18.05 -16.48 19.05
CA CYS A 34 -16.80 -16.97 18.45
C CYS A 34 -16.82 -17.05 16.90
N PRO A 35 -17.77 -17.76 16.27
CA PRO A 35 -17.85 -17.83 14.82
C PRO A 35 -18.29 -16.51 14.19
N ALA A 36 -19.10 -15.68 14.86
CA ALA A 36 -19.45 -14.34 14.37
C ALA A 36 -18.21 -13.41 14.34
N SER A 37 -17.44 -13.37 15.43
CA SER A 37 -16.18 -12.62 15.51
C SER A 37 -15.15 -13.13 14.49
N SER A 38 -14.98 -14.45 14.38
CA SER A 38 -14.09 -15.09 13.40
C SER A 38 -14.49 -14.81 11.94
N ARG A 39 -15.79 -14.64 11.66
CA ARG A 39 -16.28 -14.26 10.33
C ARG A 39 -16.01 -12.78 10.04
N ILE A 40 -16.35 -11.90 10.99
CA ILE A 40 -16.09 -10.45 10.88
C ILE A 40 -14.58 -10.18 10.68
N GLU A 41 -13.74 -10.93 11.38
CA GLU A 41 -12.28 -10.81 11.27
C GLU A 41 -11.76 -11.36 9.93
N ARG A 42 -12.32 -12.46 9.43
CA ARG A 42 -12.01 -12.97 8.08
C ARG A 42 -12.42 -12.03 6.96
N ASP A 43 -13.59 -11.41 7.06
CA ASP A 43 -14.09 -10.48 6.05
C ASP A 43 -13.20 -9.23 5.99
N LYS A 44 -12.83 -8.67 7.15
CA LYS A 44 -11.88 -7.55 7.24
C LYS A 44 -10.47 -7.90 6.73
N LEU A 45 -9.98 -9.11 7.05
CA LEU A 45 -8.69 -9.58 6.55
C LEU A 45 -8.69 -9.74 5.03
N LYS A 46 -9.82 -10.20 4.47
CA LYS A 46 -10.02 -10.33 3.02
C LYS A 46 -10.05 -8.96 2.34
N GLU A 47 -10.82 -8.01 2.87
CA GLU A 47 -10.87 -6.63 2.39
C GLU A 47 -9.49 -5.99 2.39
N LEU A 48 -8.76 -6.09 3.51
CA LEU A 48 -7.40 -5.55 3.64
C LEU A 48 -6.42 -6.20 2.65
N ARG A 49 -6.58 -7.49 2.33
CA ARG A 49 -5.77 -8.19 1.33
C ARG A 49 -6.08 -7.70 -0.09
N GLU A 50 -7.35 -7.50 -0.41
CA GLU A 50 -7.79 -6.95 -1.69
C GLU A 50 -7.26 -5.52 -1.89
N GLU A 51 -7.34 -4.67 -0.85
CA GLU A 51 -6.75 -3.33 -0.86
C GLU A 51 -5.23 -3.35 -1.02
N LEU A 52 -4.53 -4.24 -0.30
CA LEU A 52 -3.08 -4.39 -0.41
C LEU A 52 -2.68 -4.82 -1.84
N GLN A 53 -3.46 -5.71 -2.45
CA GLN A 53 -3.22 -6.17 -3.82
C GLN A 53 -3.48 -5.04 -4.84
N ALA A 54 -4.57 -4.28 -4.68
CA ALA A 54 -4.84 -3.10 -5.48
C ALA A 54 -3.72 -2.05 -5.35
N LEU A 55 -3.22 -1.82 -4.14
CA LEU A 55 -2.13 -0.89 -3.86
C LEU A 55 -0.80 -1.35 -4.48
N LYS A 56 -0.48 -2.66 -4.41
CA LYS A 56 0.68 -3.24 -5.12
C LYS A 56 0.57 -3.01 -6.63
N HIS A 57 -0.59 -3.27 -7.23
CA HIS A 57 -0.82 -3.02 -8.66
C HIS A 57 -0.64 -1.54 -9.02
N ALA A 58 -1.17 -0.62 -8.20
CA ALA A 58 -1.01 0.81 -8.40
C ALA A 58 0.46 1.26 -8.33
N VAL A 59 1.24 0.72 -7.40
CA VAL A 59 2.69 1.00 -7.29
C VAL A 59 3.44 0.48 -8.53
N HIS A 60 3.16 -0.74 -8.98
CA HIS A 60 3.78 -1.29 -10.20
C HIS A 60 3.43 -0.47 -11.45
N TRP A 61 2.16 -0.08 -11.59
CA TRP A 61 1.71 0.77 -12.69
C TRP A 61 2.42 2.13 -12.67
N LYS A 62 2.46 2.80 -11.52
CA LYS A 62 3.15 4.08 -11.35
C LYS A 62 4.65 3.98 -11.67
N LYS A 63 5.32 2.90 -11.24
CA LYS A 63 6.73 2.63 -11.56
C LYS A 63 6.96 2.50 -13.06
N ALA A 64 6.10 1.77 -13.77
CA ALA A 64 6.17 1.62 -15.22
C ALA A 64 5.94 2.96 -15.94
N GLN A 65 4.95 3.74 -15.49
CA GLN A 65 4.65 5.06 -16.05
C GLN A 65 5.81 6.04 -15.83
N ASN A 66 6.38 6.10 -14.62
CA ASN A 66 7.51 6.97 -14.31
C ASN A 66 8.74 6.61 -15.16
N LYS A 67 9.02 5.32 -15.36
CA LYS A 67 10.11 4.88 -16.24
C LYS A 67 9.89 5.34 -17.68
N LEU A 68 8.70 5.10 -18.22
CA LEU A 68 8.37 5.48 -19.59
C LEU A 68 8.42 7.00 -19.79
N ALA A 69 7.90 7.78 -18.83
CA ALA A 69 7.95 9.23 -18.86
C ALA A 69 9.39 9.77 -18.75
N SER A 70 10.20 9.18 -17.88
CA SER A 70 11.62 9.53 -17.72
C SER A 70 12.41 9.27 -18.99
N ASP A 71 12.27 8.08 -19.58
CA ASP A 71 12.98 7.69 -20.81
C ASP A 71 12.58 8.60 -21.98
N PHE A 72 11.27 8.87 -22.13
CA PHE A 72 10.76 9.77 -23.15
C PHE A 72 11.26 11.21 -22.95
N ALA A 73 11.13 11.78 -21.75
CA ALA A 73 11.54 13.15 -21.47
C ALA A 73 13.06 13.34 -21.67
N THR A 74 13.86 12.36 -21.23
CA THR A 74 15.31 12.40 -21.41
C THR A 74 15.68 12.36 -22.89
N LYS A 75 15.03 11.48 -23.67
CA LYS A 75 15.26 11.36 -25.11
C LYS A 75 14.87 12.62 -25.88
N VAL A 76 13.69 13.20 -25.60
CA VAL A 76 13.25 14.45 -26.22
C VAL A 76 14.21 15.59 -25.91
N MET A 77 14.71 15.68 -24.68
CA MET A 77 15.70 16.70 -24.32
C MET A 77 17.04 16.47 -25.00
N ASP A 78 17.49 15.23 -25.15
CA ASP A 78 18.72 14.91 -25.90
C ASP A 78 18.59 15.26 -27.38
N ASP A 79 17.50 14.85 -28.03
CA ASP A 79 17.23 15.17 -29.43
C ASP A 79 17.16 16.70 -29.63
N ALA A 80 16.51 17.42 -28.72
CA ALA A 80 16.42 18.87 -28.79
C ALA A 80 17.77 19.56 -28.58
N VAL A 81 18.61 19.12 -27.62
CA VAL A 81 19.96 19.68 -27.41
C VAL A 81 20.84 19.49 -28.65
N LEU A 82 20.72 18.35 -29.35
CA LEU A 82 21.47 18.10 -30.60
C LEU A 82 21.10 19.07 -31.72
N LEU A 83 19.87 19.60 -31.72
CA LEU A 83 19.41 20.56 -32.74
C LEU A 83 19.90 21.99 -32.50
N PHE A 84 20.37 22.33 -31.28
CA PHE A 84 20.83 23.70 -30.97
C PHE A 84 22.04 24.12 -31.79
N ASP A 85 23.03 23.25 -31.96
CA ASP A 85 24.26 23.62 -32.67
C ASP A 85 24.01 23.89 -34.17
N PRO A 86 23.27 23.03 -34.90
CA PRO A 86 22.85 23.31 -36.28
C PRO A 86 21.99 24.57 -36.40
N LEU A 87 21.00 24.75 -35.50
CA LEU A 87 20.13 25.92 -35.51
C LEU A 87 20.92 27.21 -35.29
N THR A 88 21.86 27.20 -34.35
CA THR A 88 22.70 28.35 -34.04
C THR A 88 23.57 28.72 -35.23
N ARG A 89 24.13 27.73 -35.94
CA ARG A 89 24.89 27.94 -37.17
C ARG A 89 24.01 28.55 -38.28
N LEU A 90 22.84 27.97 -38.54
CA LEU A 90 21.88 28.49 -39.53
C LEU A 90 21.48 29.94 -39.22
N LEU A 91 21.13 30.24 -37.97
CA LEU A 91 20.75 31.59 -37.53
C LEU A 91 21.90 32.59 -37.75
N ARG A 92 23.13 32.19 -37.48
CA ARG A 92 24.32 33.03 -37.69
C ARG A 92 24.58 33.31 -39.17
N GLU A 93 24.33 32.34 -40.05
CA GLU A 93 24.45 32.49 -41.49
C GLU A 93 23.33 33.37 -42.08
N THR A 94 22.13 33.26 -41.53
CA THR A 94 20.94 33.96 -42.06
C THR A 94 20.86 35.41 -41.56
N VAL A 95 21.27 35.66 -40.32
CA VAL A 95 21.18 36.98 -39.68
C VAL A 95 22.49 37.32 -38.93
N PRO A 96 23.61 37.50 -39.66
CA PRO A 96 24.94 37.64 -39.07
C PRO A 96 25.12 38.87 -38.18
N GLU A 97 24.35 39.94 -38.42
CA GLU A 97 24.43 41.17 -37.61
C GLU A 97 23.79 41.03 -36.24
N PHE A 98 22.93 40.02 -36.03
CA PHE A 98 22.19 39.85 -34.79
C PHE A 98 22.95 38.96 -33.80
N THR A 99 24.06 39.50 -33.28
CA THR A 99 24.97 38.83 -32.34
C THR A 99 24.29 38.35 -31.05
N ALA A 100 23.25 39.06 -30.59
CA ALA A 100 22.43 38.68 -29.44
C ALA A 100 21.76 37.29 -29.59
N MET A 101 21.56 36.81 -30.82
CA MET A 101 20.97 35.49 -31.08
C MET A 101 21.88 34.36 -30.64
N SER A 102 23.19 34.50 -30.82
CA SER A 102 24.15 33.46 -30.42
C SER A 102 24.16 33.28 -28.91
N GLU A 103 24.10 34.38 -28.17
CA GLU A 103 24.02 34.37 -26.71
C GLU A 103 22.67 33.79 -26.24
N LEU A 104 21.56 34.15 -26.88
CA LEU A 104 20.25 33.58 -26.58
C LEU A 104 20.23 32.06 -26.79
N MET A 105 20.80 31.57 -27.90
CA MET A 105 20.85 30.14 -28.22
C MET A 105 21.70 29.34 -27.23
N GLU A 106 22.86 29.86 -26.83
CA GLU A 106 23.68 29.26 -25.78
C GLU A 106 22.97 29.24 -24.42
N ASN A 107 22.29 30.34 -24.06
CA ASN A 107 21.48 30.40 -22.84
C ASN A 107 20.32 29.39 -22.85
N LEU A 108 19.63 29.24 -23.99
CA LEU A 108 18.55 28.26 -24.13
C LEU A 108 19.08 26.83 -24.04
N LYS A 109 20.22 26.55 -24.68
CA LYS A 109 20.92 25.26 -24.60
C LYS A 109 21.29 24.93 -23.16
N HIS A 110 21.88 25.88 -22.43
CA HIS A 110 22.22 25.72 -21.02
C HIS A 110 20.98 25.49 -20.15
N PHE A 111 19.91 26.24 -20.40
CA PHE A 111 18.63 26.06 -19.71
C PHE A 111 18.06 24.66 -19.93
N MET A 112 18.13 24.13 -21.15
CA MET A 112 17.69 22.77 -21.47
C MET A 112 18.52 21.70 -20.77
N VAL A 113 19.85 21.82 -20.78
CA VAL A 113 20.74 20.89 -20.06
C VAL A 113 20.46 20.91 -18.56
N SER A 114 20.25 22.11 -17.99
CA SER A 114 19.91 22.27 -16.57
C SER A 114 18.55 21.64 -16.24
N THR A 115 17.56 21.85 -17.11
CA THR A 115 16.22 21.27 -16.95
C THR A 115 16.27 19.75 -17.04
N LYS A 116 17.06 19.19 -17.95
CA LYS A 116 17.31 17.75 -18.05
C LYS A 116 17.85 17.19 -16.75
N ALA A 117 18.90 17.81 -16.21
CA ALA A 117 19.51 17.37 -14.95
C ALA A 117 18.50 17.43 -13.78
N TYR A 118 17.68 18.49 -13.72
CA TYR A 118 16.61 18.61 -12.72
C TYR A 118 15.57 17.49 -12.85
N VAL A 119 15.07 17.23 -14.06
CA VAL A 119 14.09 16.16 -14.31
C VAL A 119 14.66 14.79 -13.94
N GLN A 120 15.90 14.49 -14.34
CA GLN A 120 16.57 13.24 -13.99
C GLN A 120 16.68 13.08 -12.46
N LYS A 121 17.11 14.12 -11.75
CA LYS A 121 17.21 14.08 -10.28
C LYS A 121 15.85 13.88 -9.61
N LYS A 122 14.81 14.57 -10.08
CA LYS A 122 13.45 14.44 -9.56
C LYS A 122 12.93 13.01 -9.79
N MET A 123 13.11 12.46 -10.97
CA MET A 123 12.71 11.08 -11.31
C MET A 123 13.44 10.05 -10.46
N GLN A 124 14.75 10.22 -10.21
CA GLN A 124 15.51 9.34 -9.30
C GLN A 124 14.98 9.40 -7.87
N THR A 125 14.60 10.59 -7.40
CA THR A 125 14.02 10.78 -6.06
C THR A 125 12.67 10.05 -5.95
N GLU A 126 11.78 10.25 -6.93
CA GLU A 126 10.49 9.55 -6.97
C GLU A 126 10.64 8.02 -7.11
N ALA A 127 11.66 7.55 -7.84
CA ALA A 127 11.97 6.12 -7.94
C ALA A 127 12.38 5.54 -6.57
N ALA A 128 13.25 6.22 -5.84
CA ALA A 128 13.67 5.80 -4.50
C ALA A 128 12.51 5.80 -3.50
N GLU A 129 11.61 6.80 -3.56
CA GLU A 129 10.40 6.81 -2.74
C GLU A 129 9.48 5.63 -3.08
N THR A 130 9.30 5.34 -4.38
CA THR A 130 8.48 4.21 -4.84
C THR A 130 9.05 2.88 -4.35
N GLU A 131 10.37 2.70 -4.35
CA GLU A 131 11.03 1.51 -3.80
C GLU A 131 10.82 1.36 -2.29
N ARG A 132 10.94 2.46 -1.53
CA ARG A 132 10.63 2.45 -0.08
C ARG A 132 9.17 2.07 0.19
N PHE A 133 8.24 2.56 -0.63
CA PHE A 133 6.83 2.16 -0.53
C PHE A 133 6.62 0.68 -0.87
N GLU A 134 7.30 0.15 -1.88
CA GLU A 134 7.27 -1.26 -2.26
C GLU A 134 7.79 -2.17 -1.13
N GLU A 135 8.86 -1.76 -0.44
CA GLU A 135 9.40 -2.48 0.72
C GLU A 135 8.42 -2.50 1.89
N LYS A 136 7.79 -1.36 2.21
CA LYS A 136 6.74 -1.31 3.24
C LYS A 136 5.57 -2.23 2.91
N LEU A 137 5.16 -2.26 1.63
CA LEU A 137 4.12 -3.18 1.15
C LEU A 137 4.50 -4.65 1.32
N LYS A 138 5.77 -5.01 1.07
CA LYS A 138 6.27 -6.38 1.30
C LYS A 138 6.19 -6.75 2.78
N ILE A 139 6.62 -5.86 3.67
CA ILE A 139 6.54 -6.08 5.12
C ILE A 139 5.09 -6.29 5.58
N LEU A 140 4.16 -5.44 5.11
CA LEU A 140 2.72 -5.57 5.39
C LEU A 140 2.15 -6.90 4.90
N ASP A 141 2.51 -7.30 3.68
CA ASP A 141 2.11 -8.58 3.09
C ASP A 141 2.60 -9.78 3.90
N THR A 142 3.86 -9.74 4.36
CA THR A 142 4.43 -10.79 5.23
C THR A 142 3.66 -10.86 6.56
N LYS A 143 3.37 -9.72 7.20
CA LYS A 143 2.59 -9.66 8.44
C LYS A 143 1.17 -10.20 8.28
N LEU A 144 0.53 -9.92 7.15
CA LEU A 144 -0.82 -10.40 6.82
C LEU A 144 -0.86 -11.90 6.48
N THR A 145 0.24 -12.45 5.98
CA THR A 145 0.33 -13.87 5.57
C THR A 145 0.79 -14.77 6.72
N HIS A 146 1.50 -14.22 7.72
CA HIS A 146 1.97 -14.92 8.93
C HIS A 146 1.61 -14.14 10.20
N PRO A 147 0.31 -14.04 10.57
CA PRO A 147 -0.13 -13.29 11.74
C PRO A 147 0.41 -13.85 13.06
N GLU A 148 0.72 -15.16 13.12
CA GLU A 148 1.17 -15.86 14.33
C GLU A 148 2.61 -15.55 14.77
N GLN A 149 3.37 -14.74 14.00
CA GLN A 149 4.77 -14.40 14.32
C GLN A 149 4.95 -13.08 15.09
N TYR A 150 3.86 -12.37 15.45
CA TYR A 150 3.94 -11.05 16.10
C TYR A 150 3.23 -10.94 17.45
N ASP A 151 2.80 -12.06 18.05
CA ASP A 151 2.16 -12.11 19.38
C ASP A 151 3.16 -12.18 20.56
N GLU A 152 4.48 -12.12 20.31
CA GLU A 152 5.51 -12.04 21.36
C GLU A 152 6.19 -10.66 21.37
N LEU A 153 5.45 -9.61 21.77
CA LEU A 153 5.97 -8.31 22.24
C LEU A 153 4.95 -7.71 23.23
#